data_AF-A0A0K2WMX1-F1
#
_entry.id   AF-A0A0K2WMX1-F1
#
_cell.length_a   1.000
_cell.length_b   1.000
_cell.length_c   1.000
_cell.angle_alpha   90.00
_cell.angle_beta   90.00
_cell.angle_gamma   90.00
#
_symmetry.space_group_name_H-M   'P 1'
#
loop_
_entity.id
_entity.type
_entity.pdbx_description
1 polymer ?
#
loop_
_entity_poly.entity_id
_entity_poly.type
_entity_poly.pdbx_seq_one_letter_code
_entity_poly.pdbx_strand_id
1 'polypeptide(L)' 'GHTLVWHSQTPDWFFKEGFSDDGDWVDKDTMLQRMENYIKNVMEGLATQYPDVEFYAWDVVNE' A
#
# COMPACT_ATOMS: atom_id res chain seq x y z
N GLY A 1 3.23 -2.28 -12.66
CA GLY A 1 2.23 -2.70 -11.66
C GLY A 1 1.15 -1.66 -11.57
N HIS A 2 -0.06 -2.08 -11.19
CA HIS A 2 -1.23 -1.23 -11.04
C HIS A 2 -1.97 -1.72 -9.79
N THR A 3 -2.16 -0.92 -8.75
CA THR A 3 -1.63 0.42 -8.42
C THR A 3 -1.21 0.39 -6.95
N LEU A 4 -0.39 1.33 -6.48
CA LEU A 4 0.01 1.39 -5.07
C LEU A 4 -0.97 2.19 -4.21
N VAL A 5 -1.51 3.29 -4.71
CA VAL A 5 -2.45 4.13 -3.97
C VAL A 5 -3.67 4.41 -4.83
N TRP A 6 -4.85 4.09 -4.33
CA TRP A 6 -6.12 4.39 -4.98
C TRP A 6 -7.24 4.51 -3.96
N HIS A 7 -8.18 5.44 -4.21
CA HIS A 7 -9.35 5.64 -3.36
C HIS A 7 -10.38 4.49 -3.48
N SER A 8 -10.33 3.71 -4.57
CA SER A 8 -11.19 2.56 -4.80
C SER A 8 -10.42 1.27 -4.56
N GLN A 9 -11.14 0.19 -4.25
CA GLN A 9 -10.60 -1.16 -4.03
C GLN A 9 -9.50 -1.24 -2.95
N THR A 10 -9.46 -0.26 -2.04
CA THR A 10 -8.62 -0.27 -0.84
C THR A 10 -9.52 -0.48 0.37
N PRO A 11 -9.28 -1.51 1.21
CA PRO A 11 -10.17 -1.80 2.33
C PRO A 11 -10.06 -0.76 3.45
N ASP A 12 -11.19 -0.41 4.06
CA ASP A 12 -11.28 0.64 5.08
C ASP A 12 -10.40 0.40 6.30
N TRP A 13 -10.30 -0.85 6.77
CA TRP A 13 -9.46 -1.21 7.92
C TRP A 13 -8.00 -0.73 7.79
N PHE A 14 -7.50 -0.56 6.56
CA PHE A 14 -6.13 -0.09 6.32
C PHE A 14 -5.91 1.33 6.82
N PHE A 15 -6.96 2.15 6.87
CA PHE A 15 -6.94 3.53 7.34
C PHE A 15 -7.38 3.68 8.79
N LYS A 16 -7.70 2.57 9.47
CA LYS A 16 -8.31 2.56 10.79
C LYS A 16 -7.40 1.97 11.86
N GLU A 17 -7.59 2.44 13.08
CA GLU A 17 -6.93 1.94 14.28
C GLU A 17 -7.23 0.46 14.49
N GLY A 18 -6.23 -0.26 14.98
CA GLY A 18 -6.36 -1.71 15.22
C GLY A 18 -6.60 -2.57 13.97
N PHE A 19 -6.50 -2.01 12.76
CA PHE A 19 -6.79 -2.71 11.50
C PHE A 19 -8.19 -3.35 11.49
N SER A 20 -9.17 -2.62 12.00
CA SER A 20 -10.58 -3.03 12.03
C SER A 20 -11.44 -2.04 11.24
N ASP A 21 -12.43 -2.53 10.51
CA ASP A 21 -13.40 -1.67 9.81
C ASP A 21 -14.24 -0.83 10.80
N ASP A 22 -14.36 -1.26 12.06
CA ASP A 22 -15.05 -0.52 13.12
C ASP A 22 -14.13 0.44 13.90
N GLY A 23 -12.84 0.50 13.56
CA GLY A 23 -11.88 1.38 14.23
C GLY A 23 -11.99 2.85 13.84
N ASP A 24 -11.45 3.74 14.67
CA ASP A 24 -11.30 5.16 14.35
C ASP A 24 -10.26 5.38 13.24
N TRP A 25 -10.34 6.50 12.52
CA TRP A 25 -9.33 6.86 11.53
C TRP A 25 -7.97 7.13 12.21
N VAL A 26 -6.90 6.60 11.61
CA VAL A 26 -5.55 6.87 12.09
C VAL A 26 -5.13 8.31 11.81
N ASP A 27 -4.15 8.80 12.55
CA ASP A 27 -3.53 10.09 12.26
C ASP A 27 -2.63 10.06 11.01
N LYS A 28 -2.22 11.27 10.58
CA LYS A 28 -1.40 11.45 9.39
C LYS A 28 -0.07 10.70 9.47
N ASP A 29 0.60 10.75 10.61
CA ASP A 29 1.95 10.20 10.75
C ASP A 29 1.91 8.66 10.73
N THR A 30 0.89 8.07 11.35
CA THR A 30 0.59 6.64 11.28
C THR A 30 0.30 6.22 9.84
N MET A 31 -0.50 6.99 9.09
CA MET A 31 -0.81 6.66 7.71
C MET A 31 0.41 6.79 6.79
N LEU A 32 1.27 7.78 7.00
CA LEU A 32 2.53 7.91 6.27
C LEU A 32 3.44 6.69 6.51
N GLN A 33 3.56 6.23 7.75
CA GLN A 33 4.33 5.02 8.07
C GLN A 33 3.72 3.76 7.42
N ARG A 34 2.38 3.61 7.45
CA ARG A 34 1.69 2.49 6.81
C ARG A 34 1.90 2.49 5.28
N MET A 35 1.82 3.65 4.64
CA MET A 35 2.04 3.80 3.20
C MET A 35 3.48 3.48 2.81
N GLU A 36 4.47 4.01 3.54
CA GLU A 36 5.89 3.71 3.33
C GLU A 36 6.15 2.20 3.45
N ASN A 37 5.65 1.57 4.52
CA ASN A 37 5.79 0.14 4.75
C ASN A 37 5.12 -0.69 3.65
N TYR A 38 3.92 -0.32 3.21
CA TYR A 38 3.21 -1.02 2.14
C TYR A 38 4.00 -0.98 0.82
N ILE A 39 4.42 0.22 0.38
CA ILE A 39 5.18 0.38 -0.87
C ILE A 39 6.48 -0.41 -0.80
N LYS A 40 7.21 -0.29 0.31
CA LYS A 40 8.47 -1.01 0.52
C LYS A 40 8.28 -2.52 0.43
N ASN A 41 7.33 -3.06 1.18
CA ASN A 41 7.10 -4.51 1.23
C ASN A 41 6.64 -5.07 -0.12
N VAL A 42 5.83 -4.32 -0.89
CA VAL A 42 5.44 -4.74 -2.25
C VAL A 42 6.67 -4.80 -3.16
N MET A 43 7.50 -3.76 -3.18
CA MET A 43 8.68 -3.72 -4.06
C MET A 43 9.72 -4.77 -3.67
N GLU A 44 10.02 -4.91 -2.38
CA GLU A 44 10.95 -5.93 -1.87
C GLU A 44 10.41 -7.35 -2.11
N GLY A 45 9.11 -7.56 -1.89
CA GLY A 45 8.45 -8.83 -2.11
C GLY A 45 8.51 -9.24 -3.58
N LEU A 46 8.28 -8.32 -4.51
CA LEU A 46 8.38 -8.59 -5.95
C LEU A 46 9.82 -8.87 -6.39
N ALA A 47 10.78 -8.07 -5.95
CA ALA A 47 12.18 -8.29 -6.26
C ALA A 47 12.68 -9.66 -5.74
N THR A 48 12.18 -10.09 -4.58
CA THR A 48 12.54 -11.38 -3.97
C THR A 48 11.88 -12.56 -4.68
N GLN A 49 10.58 -12.46 -4.99
CA GLN A 49 9.80 -13.57 -5.52
C GLN A 49 9.92 -13.73 -7.04
N TYR A 50 10.18 -12.62 -7.75
CA TYR A 50 10.23 -12.55 -9.20
C TYR A 50 11.48 -11.81 -9.69
N PRO A 51 12.68 -12.28 -9.34
CA PRO A 51 13.94 -11.57 -9.61
C PRO A 51 14.23 -11.36 -11.10
N ASP A 52 13.68 -12.22 -11.97
CA ASP A 52 13.91 -12.18 -13.42
C ASP A 52 12.81 -11.45 -14.19
N VAL A 53 11.78 -10.92 -13.52
CA VAL A 53 10.70 -10.18 -14.16
C VAL A 53 11.02 -8.69 -14.19
N GLU A 54 11.03 -8.11 -15.39
CA GLU A 54 11.21 -6.67 -15.57
C GLU A 54 9.88 -5.92 -15.41
N PHE A 55 9.67 -5.33 -14.23
CA PHE A 55 8.54 -4.42 -13.98
C PHE A 55 8.90 -3.00 -14.43
N TYR A 56 8.71 -2.69 -15.71
CA TYR A 56 9.19 -1.43 -16.32
C TYR A 56 8.46 -0.16 -15.87
N ALA A 57 7.23 -0.25 -15.35
CA ALA A 57 6.42 0.89 -14.94
C ALA A 57 5.45 0.54 -13.82
N TRP A 58 5.05 1.55 -13.03
CA TRP A 58 4.07 1.44 -11.97
C TRP A 58 3.16 2.67 -11.91
N ASP A 59 1.87 2.43 -11.75
CA ASP A 59 0.93 3.46 -11.31
C ASP A 59 1.12 3.63 -9.80
N VAL A 60 1.86 4.66 -9.40
CA VAL A 60 2.18 4.92 -7.99
C VAL A 60 0.98 5.49 -7.25
N VAL A 61 0.26 6.41 -7.89
CA VAL A 61 -1.01 6.96 -7.41
C VAL A 61 -1.99 6.89 -8.57
N ASN A 62 -3.17 6.36 -8.31
CA ASN A 62 -4.25 6.27 -9.27
C ASN A 62 -5.42 7.10 -8.77
N GLU A 63 -5.92 7.97 -9.65
CA GLU A 63 -7.10 8.83 -9.47
C GLU A 63 -7.27 9.39 -8.05
#